data_AF-A0A257YMU4-F1
#
_entry.id   AF-A0A257YMU4-F1
#
_cell.length_a   1.000
_cell.length_b   1.000
_cell.length_c   1.000
_cell.angle_alpha   90.00
_cell.angle_beta   90.00
_cell.angle_gamma   90.00
#
_symmetry.space_group_name_H-M   'P 1'
#
loop_
_entity.id
_entity.type
_entity.pdbx_description
1 polymer ?
#
loop_
_entity_poly.entity_id
_entity_poly.type
_entity_poly.pdbx_seq_one_letter_code
_entity_poly.pdbx_strand_id
1 'polypeptide(L)'
;MKKIIAIASAAVLGLSVAACDSAAENAAEDQVEATADMQEEAVDAAEDAGAITDAQADASEAAIEATEDAGQAAADSMDSGAPN
;
A
#
# COMPACT_ATOMS: atom_id res chain seq x y z
N MET A 1 -15.93 -2.45 -20.41
CA MET A 1 -14.59 -2.30 -21.01
C MET A 1 -13.63 -2.39 -19.85
N LYS A 2 -12.76 -3.41 -19.81
CA LYS A 2 -11.78 -3.57 -18.73
C LYS A 2 -10.79 -2.43 -18.81
N LYS A 3 -11.01 -1.37 -18.02
CA LYS A 3 -10.06 -0.28 -17.90
C LYS A 3 -9.08 -0.74 -16.83
N ILE A 4 -7.95 -1.20 -17.33
CA ILE A 4 -6.74 -1.50 -16.57
C ILE A 4 -6.36 -0.17 -15.89
N ILE A 5 -6.82 0.04 -14.66
CA ILE A 5 -6.24 1.06 -13.78
C ILE A 5 -4.93 0.44 -13.29
N ALA A 6 -3.95 0.42 -14.19
CA ALA A 6 -2.58 0.17 -13.81
C ALA A 6 -2.07 1.46 -13.16
N ILE A 7 -2.31 1.61 -11.85
CA ILE A 7 -1.50 2.51 -11.04
C ILE A 7 -0.20 1.74 -10.75
N ALA A 8 0.63 1.64 -11.79
CA ALA A 8 1.96 1.04 -11.75
C ALA A 8 2.99 2.05 -11.23
N SER A 9 2.74 2.63 -10.05
CA SER A 9 3.61 3.66 -9.47
C SER A 9 4.45 3.17 -8.27
N ALA A 10 4.25 1.94 -7.78
CA ALA A 10 4.97 1.39 -6.63
C ALA A 10 6.49 1.13 -6.84
N ALA A 11 7.09 1.58 -7.95
CA ALA A 11 8.45 1.15 -8.33
C ALA A 11 9.58 2.18 -8.14
N VAL A 12 9.36 3.35 -7.51
CA VAL A 12 10.36 4.45 -7.56
C VAL A 12 11.06 4.80 -6.25
N LEU A 13 10.65 4.32 -5.07
CA LEU A 13 11.33 4.74 -3.83
C LEU A 13 12.38 3.76 -3.27
N GLY A 14 12.40 2.50 -3.70
CA GLY A 14 13.32 1.48 -3.14
C GLY A 14 14.76 1.43 -3.66
N LEU A 15 15.15 2.23 -4.67
CA LEU A 15 16.45 2.02 -5.35
C LEU A 15 17.67 2.66 -4.64
N SER A 16 17.49 3.30 -3.48
CA SER A 16 18.60 3.98 -2.77
C SER A 16 19.16 3.27 -1.54
N VAL A 17 18.58 2.18 -1.03
CA VAL A 17 18.88 1.71 0.35
C VAL A 17 19.10 0.21 0.50
N ALA A 18 19.74 -0.46 -0.47
CA ALA A 18 20.10 -1.89 -0.36
C ALA A 18 21.11 -2.24 0.77
N ALA A 19 21.31 -1.38 1.77
CA ALA A 19 22.28 -1.55 2.86
C ALA A 19 21.80 -1.07 4.25
N CYS A 20 20.59 -0.51 4.40
CA CYS A 20 20.04 -0.22 5.74
C CYS A 20 18.85 -1.12 6.08
N ASP A 21 18.03 -1.54 5.10
CA ASP A 21 16.80 -2.28 5.33
C ASP A 21 16.94 -3.49 6.29
N SER A 22 16.36 -3.33 7.49
CA SER A 22 16.44 -4.33 8.54
C SER A 22 15.37 -5.41 8.36
N ALA A 23 15.60 -6.62 8.88
CA ALA A 23 14.58 -7.68 8.84
C ALA A 23 13.28 -7.30 9.58
N ALA A 24 13.32 -6.26 10.43
CA ALA A 24 12.15 -5.73 11.12
C ALA A 24 11.37 -4.72 10.27
N GLU A 25 12.06 -3.92 9.46
CA GLU A 25 11.46 -2.98 8.49
C GLU A 25 10.75 -3.75 7.37
N ASN A 26 11.46 -4.64 6.66
CA ASN A 26 10.86 -5.57 5.70
C ASN A 26 9.60 -6.27 6.25
N ALA A 27 9.68 -6.83 7.46
CA ALA A 27 8.54 -7.55 8.05
C ALA A 27 7.36 -6.63 8.41
N ALA A 28 7.63 -5.35 8.68
CA ALA A 28 6.60 -4.34 8.92
C ALA A 28 5.98 -3.88 7.59
N GLU A 29 6.79 -3.64 6.55
CA GLU A 29 6.31 -3.32 5.20
C GLU A 29 5.48 -4.46 4.62
N ASP A 30 5.97 -5.71 4.66
CA ASP A 30 5.26 -6.91 4.21
C ASP A 30 3.88 -7.05 4.90
N GLN A 31 3.80 -6.67 6.18
CA GLN A 31 2.53 -6.72 6.93
C GLN A 31 1.56 -5.63 6.48
N VAL A 32 2.07 -4.44 6.20
CA VAL A 32 1.27 -3.30 5.72
C VAL A 32 0.76 -3.59 4.31
N GLU A 33 1.62 -4.05 3.40
CA GLU A 33 1.27 -4.44 2.02
C GLU A 33 0.23 -5.56 2.03
N ALA A 34 0.46 -6.65 2.77
CA ALA A 34 -0.51 -7.75 2.85
C ALA A 34 -1.87 -7.30 3.41
N THR A 35 -1.88 -6.29 4.27
CA THR A 35 -3.12 -5.72 4.82
C THR A 35 -3.82 -4.79 3.83
N ALA A 36 -3.07 -4.04 3.02
CA ALA A 36 -3.61 -3.23 1.93
C ALA A 36 -4.23 -4.12 0.86
N ASP A 37 -3.50 -5.13 0.38
CA ASP A 37 -3.95 -6.12 -0.61
C ASP A 37 -5.30 -6.76 -0.22
N MET A 38 -5.43 -7.22 1.03
CA MET A 38 -6.67 -7.82 1.51
C MET A 38 -7.85 -6.85 1.52
N GLN A 39 -7.60 -5.56 1.73
CA GLN A 39 -8.64 -4.53 1.74
C GLN A 39 -9.03 -4.14 0.32
N GLU A 40 -8.07 -4.01 -0.60
CA GLU A 40 -8.34 -3.74 -2.01
C GLU A 40 -9.15 -4.88 -2.63
N GLU A 41 -8.77 -6.13 -2.39
CA GLU A 41 -9.50 -7.29 -2.91
C GLU A 41 -10.95 -7.36 -2.35
N ALA A 42 -11.18 -6.85 -1.15
CA ALA A 42 -12.52 -6.72 -0.57
C ALA A 42 -13.33 -5.58 -1.20
N VAL A 43 -12.68 -4.48 -1.57
CA VAL A 43 -13.31 -3.34 -2.29
C VAL A 43 -13.68 -3.77 -3.71
N ASP A 44 -12.76 -4.41 -4.43
CA ASP A 44 -12.99 -5.00 -5.75
C ASP A 44 -14.18 -5.97 -5.72
N ALA A 45 -14.21 -6.89 -4.76
CA ALA A 45 -15.31 -7.84 -4.62
C ALA A 45 -16.65 -7.14 -4.32
N ALA A 46 -16.63 -6.01 -3.62
CA ALA A 46 -17.82 -5.21 -3.36
C ALA A 46 -18.29 -4.43 -4.59
N GLU A 47 -17.37 -3.93 -5.43
CA GLU A 47 -17.69 -3.30 -6.72
C GLU A 47 -18.30 -4.33 -7.68
N ASP A 48 -17.67 -5.49 -7.83
CA ASP A 48 -18.13 -6.59 -8.68
C ASP A 48 -19.50 -7.11 -8.24
N ALA A 49 -19.78 -7.12 -6.94
CA ALA A 49 -21.10 -7.47 -6.39
C ALA A 49 -22.15 -6.36 -6.59
N GLY A 50 -21.76 -5.17 -7.07
CA GLY A 50 -22.60 -3.99 -7.21
C GLY A 50 -23.03 -3.38 -5.88
N ALA A 51 -22.31 -3.68 -4.79
CA ALA A 51 -22.58 -3.15 -3.45
C ALA A 51 -22.09 -1.70 -3.29
N ILE A 52 -21.05 -1.33 -4.05
CA ILE A 52 -20.51 0.02 -4.16
C ILE A 52 -20.40 0.42 -5.63
N THR A 53 -20.38 1.73 -5.90
CA THR A 53 -20.12 2.25 -7.25
C THR A 53 -18.63 2.37 -7.51
N ASP A 54 -18.20 2.43 -8.78
CA ASP A 54 -16.81 2.67 -9.19
C ASP A 54 -16.19 3.87 -8.43
N ALA A 55 -16.90 5.00 -8.34
CA ALA A 55 -16.40 6.19 -7.62
C ALA A 55 -16.23 6.00 -6.10
N GLN A 56 -16.89 5.00 -5.51
CA GLN A 56 -16.73 4.63 -4.11
C GLN A 56 -15.59 3.62 -3.93
N ALA A 57 -15.38 2.73 -4.90
CA ALA A 57 -14.22 1.85 -4.96
C ALA A 57 -12.94 2.68 -5.10
N ASP A 58 -12.88 3.58 -6.09
CA ASP A 58 -11.78 4.53 -6.32
C ASP A 58 -11.41 5.32 -5.04
N ALA A 59 -12.42 5.82 -4.31
CA ALA A 59 -12.20 6.58 -3.09
C ALA A 59 -11.73 5.71 -1.91
N SER A 60 -12.09 4.42 -1.90
CA SER A 60 -11.67 3.47 -0.86
C SER A 60 -10.25 3.00 -1.12
N GLU A 61 -9.92 2.63 -2.36
CA GLU A 61 -8.55 2.29 -2.79
C GLU A 61 -7.58 3.43 -2.52
N ALA A 62 -7.92 4.67 -2.91
CA ALA A 62 -7.08 5.83 -2.60
C ALA A 62 -6.84 6.05 -1.10
N ALA A 63 -7.78 5.65 -0.23
CA ALA A 63 -7.61 5.71 1.21
C ALA A 63 -6.75 4.56 1.75
N ILE A 64 -6.83 3.38 1.12
CA ILE A 64 -5.99 2.21 1.41
C ILE A 64 -4.54 2.51 1.03
N GLU A 65 -4.27 2.98 -0.20
CA GLU A 65 -2.95 3.41 -0.66
C GLU A 65 -2.34 4.47 0.29
N ALA A 66 -3.12 5.47 0.71
CA ALA A 66 -2.63 6.49 1.64
C ALA A 66 -2.28 5.92 3.03
N THR A 67 -2.95 4.85 3.44
CA THR A 67 -2.66 4.16 4.70
C THR A 67 -1.44 3.26 4.56
N GLU A 68 -1.28 2.61 3.42
CA GLU A 68 -0.12 1.80 3.07
C GLU A 68 1.15 2.65 3.05
N ASP A 69 1.14 3.78 2.32
CA ASP A 69 2.26 4.72 2.22
C ASP A 69 2.65 5.27 3.60
N ALA A 70 1.67 5.59 4.44
CA ALA A 70 1.92 6.01 5.82
C ALA A 70 2.51 4.89 6.70
N GLY A 71 2.12 3.63 6.45
CA GLY A 71 2.64 2.46 7.14
C GLY A 71 4.08 2.13 6.73
N GLN A 72 4.38 2.18 5.43
CA GLN A 72 5.74 2.02 4.89
C GLN A 72 6.67 3.12 5.40
N ALA A 73 6.25 4.38 5.34
CA ALA A 73 7.04 5.49 5.89
C ALA A 73 7.29 5.36 7.41
N ALA A 74 6.37 4.72 8.15
CA ALA A 74 6.58 4.40 9.56
C ALA A 74 7.59 3.26 9.75
N ALA A 75 7.57 2.23 8.89
CA ALA A 75 8.52 1.14 8.87
C ALA A 75 9.94 1.62 8.53
N ASP A 76 10.10 2.45 7.50
CA ASP A 76 11.34 3.16 7.14
C ASP A 76 11.95 3.93 8.35
N SER A 77 11.08 4.53 9.17
CA SER A 77 11.49 5.29 10.36
C SER A 77 12.03 4.38 11.48
N MET A 78 11.70 3.09 11.48
CA MET A 78 12.18 2.12 12.47
C MET A 78 13.65 1.75 12.28
N ASP A 79 14.16 1.80 11.06
CA ASP A 79 15.56 1.47 10.75
C ASP A 79 16.47 2.69 10.63
N SER A 80 15.93 3.83 10.16
CA SER A 80 16.72 5.06 10.01
C SER A 80 17.26 5.64 11.32
N GLY A 81 16.89 5.10 12.49
CA GLY A 81 17.43 5.51 13.79
C GLY A 81 17.27 7.01 14.07
N ALA A 82 16.29 7.66 13.46
CA ALA A 82 16.11 9.11 13.54
C ALA A 82 15.81 9.53 14.99
N PRO A 83 16.73 10.22 15.67
CA PRO A 83 16.43 10.78 16.99
C PRO A 83 15.43 11.92 16.80
N ASN A 84 14.36 11.90 17.61
CA ASN A 84 13.51 13.06 17.85
C ASN A 84 14.32 14.32 18.17
#